data_AF-A0A645IWZ9-F1
#
_entry.id   AF-A0A645IWZ9-F1
#
_cell.length_a   1.000
_cell.length_b   1.000
_cell.length_c   1.000
_cell.angle_alpha   90.00
_cell.angle_beta   90.00
_cell.angle_gamma   90.00
#
_symmetry.space_group_name_H-M   'P 1'
#
loop_
_entity.id
_entity.type
_entity.pdbx_description
1 polymer ?
#
loop_
_entity_poly.entity_id
_entity_poly.type
_entity_poly.pdbx_seq_one_letter_code
_entity_poly.pdbx_strand_id
1 'polypeptide(L)'
;MRNNVNRKVNCETANLNKTITASVKQVEDITFIRDKFGLSYLPKPLEEMAIARMDFPEASLKELGQMMEPPVGKSGVNHRLRKISDMAEILREDMVTDNG
;
A
#
# COMPACT_ATOMS: atom_id res chain seq x y z
N MET A 1 13.61 14.23 -34.00
CA MET A 1 13.44 12.82 -33.56
C MET A 1 13.93 12.50 -32.13
N ARG A 2 14.43 13.46 -31.32
CA ARG A 2 14.90 13.21 -29.93
C ARG A 2 13.81 13.26 -28.82
N ASN A 3 12.61 13.76 -29.12
CA ASN A 3 11.56 14.00 -28.10
C ASN A 3 10.76 12.76 -27.69
N ASN A 4 10.72 11.69 -28.51
CA ASN A 4 9.88 10.52 -28.22
C ASN A 4 10.57 9.53 -27.25
N VAL A 5 11.90 9.42 -27.34
CA VAL A 5 12.72 8.60 -26.43
C VAL A 5 12.70 9.17 -25.01
N ASN A 6 12.87 10.49 -24.87
CA ASN A 6 12.85 11.15 -23.57
C ASN A 6 11.48 11.04 -22.88
N ARG A 7 10.37 11.05 -23.63
CA ARG A 7 9.04 10.81 -23.05
C ARG A 7 8.86 9.39 -22.55
N LYS A 8 9.26 8.38 -23.33
CA LYS A 8 9.10 6.97 -22.95
C LYS A 8 9.94 6.62 -21.71
N VAL A 9 11.20 7.04 -21.69
CA VAL A 9 12.10 6.85 -20.53
C VAL A 9 11.58 7.61 -19.32
N ASN A 10 11.16 8.88 -19.47
CA ASN A 10 10.56 9.63 -18.34
C ASN A 10 9.27 8.98 -17.82
N CYS A 11 8.43 8.43 -18.69
CA CYS A 11 7.23 7.69 -18.27
C CYS A 11 7.59 6.42 -17.49
N GLU A 12 8.58 5.65 -17.95
CA GLU A 12 9.04 4.43 -17.28
C GLU A 12 9.68 4.75 -15.92
N THR A 13 10.58 5.73 -15.85
CA THR A 13 11.21 6.18 -14.60
C THR A 13 10.19 6.78 -13.61
N ALA A 14 9.26 7.62 -14.09
CA ALA A 14 8.22 8.20 -13.23
C ALA A 14 7.24 7.12 -12.70
N ASN A 15 6.92 6.12 -13.51
CA ASN A 15 6.08 5.00 -13.07
C ASN A 15 6.80 4.11 -12.05
N LEU A 16 8.11 3.91 -12.20
CA LEU A 16 8.94 3.16 -11.25
C LEU A 16 9.02 3.89 -9.91
N ASN A 17 9.33 5.19 -9.92
CA ASN A 17 9.38 6.02 -8.71
C ASN A 17 8.04 6.05 -7.97
N LYS A 18 6.92 6.20 -8.69
CA LYS A 18 5.57 6.15 -8.09
C LYS A 18 5.29 4.81 -7.40
N THR A 19 5.79 3.71 -7.95
CA THR A 19 5.58 2.37 -7.39
C THR A 19 6.38 2.17 -6.11
N ILE A 20 7.65 2.59 -6.10
CA ILE A 20 8.51 2.50 -4.91
C ILE A 20 7.93 3.36 -3.78
N THR A 21 7.62 4.63 -4.05
CA THR A 21 7.01 5.53 -3.05
C THR A 21 5.69 4.99 -2.51
N ALA A 22 4.87 4.37 -3.37
CA ALA A 22 3.62 3.75 -2.92
C ALA A 22 3.86 2.56 -1.99
N SER A 23 4.84 1.70 -2.27
CA SER A 23 5.15 0.54 -1.41
C SER A 23 5.66 0.99 -0.03
N VAL A 24 6.58 1.96 0.00
CA VAL A 24 7.10 2.53 1.26
C VAL A 24 5.96 3.11 2.10
N LYS A 25 5.12 3.96 1.49
CA LYS A 25 3.95 4.54 2.18
C LYS A 25 3.00 3.47 2.72
N GLN A 26 2.75 2.40 1.96
CA GLN A 26 1.90 1.30 2.42
C GLN A 26 2.46 0.64 3.68
N VAL A 27 3.77 0.37 3.71
CA VAL A 27 4.44 -0.24 4.87
C VAL A 27 4.38 0.69 6.08
N GLU A 28 4.59 1.99 5.88
CA GLU A 28 4.47 3.01 6.94
C GLU A 28 3.04 3.09 7.50
N ASP A 29 2.03 3.14 6.62
CA ASP A 29 0.61 3.17 7.00
C ASP A 29 0.22 1.92 7.80
N ILE A 30 0.62 0.74 7.33
CA ILE A 30 0.37 -0.53 8.01
C ILE A 30 1.07 -0.57 9.38
N THR A 31 2.34 -0.11 9.42
CA THR A 31 3.13 -0.06 10.65
C THR A 31 2.49 0.85 11.69
N PHE A 32 2.02 2.03 11.27
CA PHE A 32 1.28 2.94 12.14
C PHE A 32 0.05 2.28 12.75
N ILE A 33 -0.79 1.62 11.94
CA ILE A 33 -1.99 0.93 12.44
C ILE A 33 -1.59 -0.19 13.41
N ARG A 34 -0.59 -1.01 13.05
CA ARG A 34 -0.10 -2.10 13.90
C ARG A 34 0.33 -1.59 15.27
N ASP A 35 1.14 -0.54 15.31
CA ASP A 35 1.77 -0.07 16.54
C ASP A 35 0.81 0.70 17.45
N LYS A 36 -0.25 1.31 16.88
CA LYS A 36 -1.22 2.12 17.64
C LYS A 36 -2.51 1.39 17.99
N PHE A 37 -3.00 0.53 17.11
CA PHE A 37 -4.32 -0.11 17.22
C PHE A 37 -4.26 -1.63 17.13
N GLY A 38 -3.15 -2.19 16.64
CA GLY A 38 -3.04 -3.61 16.28
C GLY A 38 -3.67 -3.90 14.91
N LEU A 39 -3.11 -4.86 14.17
CA LEU A 39 -3.65 -5.21 12.84
C LEU A 39 -5.05 -5.84 12.90
N SER A 40 -5.41 -6.45 14.03
CA SER A 40 -6.75 -6.98 14.26
C SER A 40 -7.84 -5.91 14.30
N TYR A 41 -7.48 -4.61 14.34
CA TYR A 41 -8.41 -3.50 14.12
C TYR A 41 -8.95 -3.47 12.69
N LEU A 42 -8.17 -3.97 11.72
CA LEU A 42 -8.58 -4.04 10.33
C LEU A 42 -9.61 -5.17 10.12
N PRO A 43 -10.59 -5.00 9.23
CA PRO A 43 -11.40 -6.12 8.75
C PRO A 43 -10.51 -7.24 8.21
N LYS A 44 -10.90 -8.50 8.44
CA LYS A 44 -10.05 -9.68 8.14
C LYS A 44 -9.36 -9.66 6.77
N PRO A 45 -10.05 -9.32 5.65
CA PRO A 45 -9.40 -9.29 4.34
C PRO A 45 -8.33 -8.19 4.17
N LEU A 46 -8.38 -7.13 4.98
CA LEU A 46 -7.38 -6.05 5.03
C LEU A 46 -6.25 -6.39 6.00
N GLU A 47 -6.56 -7.04 7.12
CA GLU A 47 -5.55 -7.58 8.05
C GLU A 47 -4.61 -8.53 7.31
N GLU A 48 -5.15 -9.52 6.60
CA GLU A 48 -4.34 -10.50 5.85
C GLU A 48 -3.48 -9.82 4.76
N MET A 49 -4.04 -8.80 4.09
CA MET A 49 -3.29 -8.03 3.10
C MET A 49 -2.17 -7.19 3.74
N ALA A 50 -2.43 -6.62 4.92
CA ALA A 50 -1.45 -5.86 5.68
C ALA A 50 -0.29 -6.76 6.13
N ILE A 51 -0.59 -7.95 6.63
CA ILE A 51 0.41 -8.98 6.98
C ILE A 51 1.23 -9.34 5.74
N ALA A 52 0.59 -9.72 4.63
CA ALA A 52 1.29 -10.11 3.41
C ALA A 52 2.22 -8.99 2.89
N ARG A 53 1.78 -7.72 2.92
CA ARG A 53 2.64 -6.58 2.52
C ARG A 53 3.81 -6.37 3.47
N MET A 54 3.65 -6.58 4.78
CA MET A 54 4.78 -6.47 5.73
C MET A 54 5.78 -7.62 5.60
N ASP A 55 5.28 -8.84 5.38
CA ASP A 55 6.13 -10.04 5.23
C ASP A 55 6.90 -9.99 3.90
N PHE A 56 6.30 -9.40 2.86
CA PHE A 56 6.86 -9.30 1.51
C PHE A 56 6.83 -7.84 0.98
N PRO A 57 7.62 -6.92 1.56
CA PRO A 57 7.57 -5.50 1.21
C PRO A 57 7.98 -5.20 -0.24
N GLU A 58 8.88 -6.02 -0.79
CA GLU A 58 9.39 -5.91 -2.17
C GLU A 58 8.49 -6.59 -3.20
N ALA A 59 7.49 -7.38 -2.77
CA ALA A 59 6.61 -8.09 -3.70
C ALA A 59 5.73 -7.12 -4.50
N SER A 60 5.58 -7.39 -5.79
CA SER A 60 4.63 -6.68 -6.62
C SER A 60 3.20 -6.94 -6.17
N LEU A 61 2.27 -6.05 -6.54
CA LEU A 61 0.84 -6.23 -6.26
C LEU A 61 0.27 -7.55 -6.83
N LYS A 62 0.88 -8.08 -7.90
CA LYS A 62 0.48 -9.36 -8.48
C LYS A 62 0.94 -10.52 -7.60
N GLU A 63 2.19 -10.51 -7.18
CA GLU A 63 2.78 -11.55 -6.32
C GLU A 63 2.07 -11.62 -4.97
N LEU A 64 1.80 -10.48 -4.33
CA LEU A 64 0.98 -10.43 -3.11
C LEU A 64 -0.39 -11.07 -3.32
N GLY A 65 -1.04 -10.75 -4.45
CA GLY A 65 -2.35 -11.31 -4.78
C GLY A 65 -2.33 -12.83 -4.97
N GLN A 66 -1.22 -13.38 -5.48
CA GLN A 66 -1.02 -14.81 -5.65
C GLN A 66 -0.72 -15.54 -4.32
N MET A 67 -0.23 -14.83 -3.30
CA MET A 67 0.00 -15.37 -1.96
C MET A 67 -1.27 -15.43 -1.10
N MET A 68 -2.35 -14.77 -1.53
CA MET A 68 -3.64 -14.76 -0.84
C MET A 68 -4.45 -16.03 -1.07
N GLU A 69 -5.30 -16.39 -0.10
CA GLU A 69 -6.27 -17.49 -0.22
C GLU A 69 -7.70 -16.97 0.05
N PRO A 70 -8.61 -16.97 -0.95
CA PRO A 70 -8.36 -17.28 -2.35
C PRO A 70 -7.48 -16.20 -3.02
N PRO A 71 -6.82 -16.52 -4.16
CA PRO A 71 -6.00 -15.56 -4.88
C PRO A 71 -6.76 -14.30 -5.29
N VAL A 72 -6.12 -13.15 -5.15
CA VAL A 72 -6.70 -11.84 -5.45
C VAL A 72 -5.99 -11.23 -6.66
N GLY A 73 -6.76 -10.71 -7.62
CA GLY A 73 -6.18 -9.99 -8.75
C GLY A 73 -5.47 -8.69 -8.33
N LYS A 74 -4.55 -8.21 -9.17
CA LYS A 74 -3.77 -6.96 -8.94
C LYS A 74 -4.65 -5.77 -8.51
N SER A 75 -5.81 -5.56 -9.13
CA SER A 75 -6.70 -4.44 -8.77
C SER A 75 -7.32 -4.62 -7.38
N GLY A 76 -7.67 -5.85 -6.99
CA GLY A 76 -8.19 -6.16 -5.67
C GLY A 76 -7.14 -5.92 -4.58
N VAL A 77 -5.89 -6.31 -4.82
CA VAL A 77 -4.76 -6.01 -3.93
C VAL A 77 -4.57 -4.51 -3.77
N ASN A 78 -4.50 -3.78 -4.89
CA ASN A 78 -4.37 -2.32 -4.87
C ASN A 78 -5.50 -1.65 -4.09
N HIS A 79 -6.73 -2.10 -4.26
CA HIS A 79 -7.90 -1.57 -3.55
C HIS A 79 -7.81 -1.78 -2.04
N ARG A 80 -7.39 -2.98 -1.61
CA ARG A 80 -7.20 -3.28 -0.18
C ARG A 80 -6.12 -2.41 0.44
N LEU A 81 -4.97 -2.28 -0.23
CA LEU A 81 -3.87 -1.42 0.23
C LEU A 81 -4.26 0.06 0.26
N ARG A 82 -5.03 0.54 -0.72
CA ARG A 82 -5.57 1.91 -0.70
C ARG A 82 -6.48 2.11 0.52
N LYS A 83 -7.41 1.19 0.78
CA LYS A 83 -8.27 1.27 1.97
C LYS A 83 -7.49 1.30 3.28
N ILE A 84 -6.43 0.51 3.40
CA ILE A 84 -5.57 0.52 4.58
C ILE A 84 -4.91 1.90 4.75
N SER A 85 -4.36 2.47 3.68
CA SER A 85 -3.81 3.83 3.71
C SER A 85 -4.85 4.89 4.08
N ASP A 86 -6.06 4.80 3.55
CA ASP A 86 -7.14 5.76 3.84
C ASP A 86 -7.56 5.67 5.33
N MET A 87 -7.64 4.45 5.88
CA MET A 87 -7.88 4.24 7.31
C MET A 87 -6.75 4.79 8.17
N ALA A 88 -5.48 4.57 7.79
CA ALA A 88 -4.35 5.11 8.53
C ALA A 88 -4.38 6.65 8.60
N GLU A 89 -4.80 7.30 7.51
CA GLU A 89 -4.92 8.75 7.45
C GLU A 89 -6.00 9.29 8.39
N ILE A 90 -7.21 8.72 8.32
CA ILE A 90 -8.31 9.09 9.22
C ILE A 90 -7.89 8.93 10.69
N LEU A 91 -7.25 7.82 11.02
CA LEU A 91 -6.78 7.55 12.39
C LEU A 91 -5.70 8.54 12.85
N ARG A 92 -4.86 9.05 11.94
CA ARG A 92 -3.88 10.11 12.26
C ARG A 92 -4.56 11.46 12.48
N GLU A 93 -5.51 11.82 11.62
CA GLU A 93 -6.27 13.07 11.75
C GLU A 93 -7.04 13.11 13.07
N ASP A 94 -7.75 12.02 13.41
CA ASP A 94 -8.50 11.90 14.67
C ASP A 94 -7.59 12.11 15.88
N MET A 95 -6.38 11.53 15.87
CA MET A 95 -5.39 11.69 16.95
C MET A 95 -4.84 13.12 17.08
N VAL A 96 -4.78 13.90 15.99
CA VAL A 96 -4.36 15.30 16.06
C VAL A 96 -5.47 16.15 16.67
N THR A 97 -6.74 15.84 16.39
CA THR A 97 -7.89 16.61 16.91
C THR A 97 -8.17 16.38 18.40
N ASP A 98 -7.79 15.25 18.97
CA ASP A 98 -7.97 14.95 20.40
C ASP A 98 -6.87 15.58 21.31
N ASN A 99 -5.79 16.09 20.70
CA ASN A 99 -4.71 16.79 21.41
C ASN A 99 -4.84 18.33 21.36
N GLY A 100 -6.02 18.85 20.99
CA GLY A 100 -6.31 20.29 20.80
C GLY A 100 -7.25 20.86 21.86
#